data_AF-A0A7J3KDT6-F1
#
_entry.id   AF-A0A7J3KDT6-F1
#
_cell.length_a   1.000
_cell.length_b   1.000
_cell.length_c   1.000
_cell.angle_alpha   90.00
_cell.angle_beta   90.00
_cell.angle_gamma   90.00
#
_symmetry.space_group_name_H-M   'P 1'
#
loop_
_entity.id
_entity.type
_entity.pdbx_description
1 polymer ?
#
loop_
_entity_poly.entity_id
_entity_poly.type
_entity_poly.pdbx_seq_one_letter_code
_entity_poly.pdbx_strand_id
1 'polypeptide(L)'
;MVYKEPLIKYKNLPSFAQVTLITQKKRILVHVLSYLPELRGKEMQIIEEPILLKDVCIGLKNILKGSIKRIYCGSSNRNLNYRIEKNYIWFTIPGISSYEIVVVET
;
A
#
# COMPACT_ATOMS: atom_id res chain seq x y z
N MET A 1 -6.54 14.77 -13.52
CA MET A 1 -7.71 14.56 -12.65
C MET A 1 -7.23 14.63 -11.21
N VAL A 2 -7.62 15.67 -10.46
CA VAL A 2 -7.26 15.82 -9.04
C VAL A 2 -8.47 15.38 -8.22
N TYR A 3 -8.30 14.38 -7.36
CA TYR A 3 -9.37 13.94 -6.47
C TYR A 3 -9.53 14.93 -5.31
N LYS A 4 -10.76 15.34 -4.99
CA LYS A 4 -11.06 16.21 -3.84
C LYS A 4 -10.60 15.61 -2.50
N GLU A 5 -10.63 14.28 -2.40
CA GLU A 5 -10.03 13.53 -1.29
C GLU A 5 -9.14 12.43 -1.87
N PRO A 6 -7.96 12.17 -1.29
CA PRO A 6 -6.99 11.25 -1.87
C PRO A 6 -7.51 9.80 -1.87
N LEU A 7 -7.12 9.01 -2.87
CA LEU A 7 -7.47 7.58 -2.92
C LEU A 7 -6.77 6.78 -1.81
N ILE A 8 -5.62 7.25 -1.35
CA ILE A 8 -4.82 6.67 -0.28
C ILE A 8 -4.57 7.70 0.81
N LYS A 9 -4.75 7.27 2.06
CA LYS A 9 -4.17 7.90 3.25
C LYS A 9 -3.22 6.89 3.87
N TYR A 10 -2.22 7.37 4.60
CA TYR A 10 -1.28 6.46 5.26
C TYR A 10 -0.75 7.03 6.57
N LYS A 11 -0.19 6.14 7.40
CA LYS A 11 0.69 6.47 8.53
C LYS A 11 1.89 5.52 8.50
N ASN A 12 3.02 5.98 9.04
CA ASN A 12 4.27 5.21 9.11
C ASN A 12 4.80 4.75 7.75
N LEU A 13 4.66 5.59 6.72
CA LEU A 13 5.24 5.36 5.40
C LEU A 13 6.25 6.47 5.09
N PRO A 14 7.49 6.15 4.67
CA PRO A 14 8.48 7.17 4.36
C PRO A 14 8.11 7.93 3.08
N SER A 15 8.67 9.14 2.93
CA SER A 15 8.35 10.04 1.81
C SER A 15 8.71 9.50 0.43
N PHE A 16 9.71 8.61 0.35
CA PHE A 16 10.14 7.98 -0.90
C PHE A 16 9.30 6.75 -1.29
N ALA A 17 8.45 6.26 -0.38
CA ALA A 17 7.63 5.11 -0.69
C ALA A 17 6.53 5.48 -1.70
N GLN A 18 6.21 4.54 -2.56
CA GLN A 18 5.18 4.70 -3.58
C GLN A 18 4.03 3.75 -3.29
N VAL A 19 2.81 4.27 -3.30
CA VAL A 19 1.59 3.47 -3.19
C VAL A 19 0.80 3.58 -4.48
N THR A 20 0.60 2.45 -5.15
CA THR A 20 -0.10 2.38 -6.44
C THR A 20 -1.30 1.45 -6.32
N LEU A 21 -2.40 1.81 -6.99
CA LEU A 21 -3.64 1.04 -6.98
C LEU A 21 -3.91 0.43 -8.36
N ILE A 22 -4.26 -0.84 -8.39
CA ILE A 22 -4.80 -1.50 -9.58
C ILE A 22 -6.21 -2.00 -9.27
N THR A 23 -7.21 -1.44 -9.95
CA THR A 23 -8.59 -1.88 -9.82
C THR A 23 -8.88 -3.00 -10.81
N GLN A 24 -9.45 -4.10 -10.33
CA GLN A 24 -9.94 -5.22 -11.12
C GLN A 24 -11.40 -5.49 -10.77
N LYS A 25 -12.10 -6.31 -11.57
CA LYS A 25 -13.56 -6.52 -11.45
C LYS A 25 -14.03 -6.93 -10.04
N LYS A 26 -13.22 -7.67 -9.28
CA LYS A 26 -13.57 -8.23 -7.96
C LYS A 26 -12.53 -7.94 -6.88
N ARG A 27 -11.55 -7.08 -7.16
CA ARG A 27 -10.49 -6.76 -6.19
C ARG A 27 -9.76 -5.47 -6.54
N ILE A 28 -9.18 -4.85 -5.54
CA ILE A 28 -8.16 -3.80 -5.70
C ILE A 28 -6.83 -4.36 -5.19
N LEU A 29 -5.76 -4.12 -5.95
CA LEU A 29 -4.40 -4.38 -5.53
C LEU A 29 -3.77 -3.08 -5.06
N VAL A 30 -3.25 -3.07 -3.84
CA VAL A 30 -2.51 -1.96 -3.25
C VAL A 30 -1.04 -2.33 -3.24
N HIS A 31 -0.29 -1.79 -4.17
CA HIS A 31 1.14 -1.97 -4.27
C HIS A 31 1.81 -0.95 -3.35
N VAL A 32 2.68 -1.41 -2.45
CA VAL A 32 3.50 -0.55 -1.59
C VAL A 32 4.96 -0.85 -1.90
N LEU A 33 5.66 0.14 -2.44
CA LEU A 33 7.07 0.07 -2.80
C LEU A 33 7.87 1.02 -1.91
N SER A 34 9.02 0.57 -1.41
CA SER A 34 9.90 1.33 -0.53
C SER A 34 11.38 1.13 -0.89
N TYR A 35 11.67 0.99 -2.19
CA TYR A 35 13.04 1.11 -2.68
C TYR A 35 13.41 2.58 -2.80
N LEU A 36 14.62 2.91 -2.38
CA LEU A 36 15.21 4.24 -2.55
C LEU A 36 16.35 4.15 -3.57
N PRO A 37 16.10 4.51 -4.84
CA PRO A 37 17.17 4.70 -5.79
C PRO A 37 17.87 6.05 -5.51
N GLU A 38 19.18 6.03 -5.38
CA GLU A 38 20.02 7.22 -5.21
C GLU A 38 21.09 7.31 -6.31
N LEU A 39 21.28 8.51 -6.84
CA LEU A 39 22.42 8.81 -7.69
C LEU A 39 23.59 9.25 -6.80
N ARG A 40 24.64 8.43 -6.73
CA ARG A 40 25.89 8.77 -6.03
C ARG A 40 26.93 9.27 -7.04
N GLY A 41 27.39 10.50 -6.83
CA GLY A 41 28.30 11.16 -7.76
C GLY A 41 27.60 11.52 -9.08
N LYS A 42 28.34 11.50 -10.19
CA LYS A 42 27.81 11.96 -11.49
C LYS A 42 26.99 10.91 -12.25
N GLU A 43 27.26 9.63 -12.03
CA GLU A 43 26.76 8.57 -12.94
C GLU A 43 26.29 7.30 -12.21
N MET A 44 26.61 7.08 -10.93
CA MET A 44 26.36 5.80 -10.28
C MET A 44 24.96 5.75 -9.64
N GLN A 45 24.05 5.02 -10.26
CA GLN A 45 22.74 4.70 -9.69
C GLN A 45 22.89 3.53 -8.70
N ILE A 46 22.45 3.71 -7.48
CA ILE A 46 22.47 2.70 -6.42
C ILE A 46 21.05 2.51 -5.91
N ILE A 47 20.68 1.27 -5.63
CA ILE A 47 19.48 0.97 -4.84
C ILE A 47 19.97 0.77 -3.41
N GLU A 48 19.51 1.63 -2.51
CA GLU A 48 19.85 1.52 -1.09
C GLU A 48 19.33 0.21 -0.48
N GLU A 49 19.97 -0.20 0.61
CA GLU A 49 19.55 -1.39 1.35
C GLU A 49 18.08 -1.28 1.78
N PRO A 50 17.28 -2.36 1.65
CA PRO A 50 15.89 -2.32 2.02
C PRO A 50 15.69 -2.04 3.51
N ILE A 51 14.82 -1.09 3.82
CA ILE A 51 14.40 -0.83 5.20
C ILE A 51 13.12 -1.59 5.53
N LEU A 52 13.12 -2.28 6.68
CA LEU A 52 11.93 -2.96 7.16
C LEU A 52 10.93 -1.93 7.72
N LEU A 53 9.89 -1.63 6.95
CA LEU A 53 8.78 -0.82 7.43
C LEU A 53 7.88 -1.66 8.33
N LYS A 54 7.55 -1.14 9.51
CA LYS A 54 6.67 -1.79 10.49
C LYS A 54 5.37 -1.02 10.65
N ASP A 55 4.29 -1.77 10.82
CA ASP A 55 2.97 -1.24 11.16
C ASP A 55 2.51 -0.10 10.23
N VAL A 56 2.70 -0.31 8.92
CA VAL A 56 2.28 0.63 7.88
C VAL A 56 0.75 0.61 7.81
N CYS A 57 0.13 1.73 8.15
CA CYS A 57 -1.32 1.86 8.13
C CYS A 57 -1.75 2.47 6.80
N ILE A 58 -2.63 1.78 6.06
CA ILE A 58 -3.17 2.27 4.79
C ILE A 58 -4.68 2.47 4.93
N GLY A 59 -5.14 3.66 4.55
CA GLY A 59 -6.54 3.99 4.35
C GLY A 59 -6.84 4.05 2.86
N LEU A 60 -7.51 3.03 2.33
CA LEU A 60 -7.98 2.99 0.95
C LEU A 60 -9.37 3.65 0.88
N LYS A 61 -9.54 4.65 0.01
CA LYS A 61 -10.86 5.25 -0.22
C LYS A 61 -11.85 4.16 -0.66
N ASN A 62 -13.03 4.12 -0.04
CA ASN A 62 -14.04 3.10 -0.32
C ASN A 62 -14.73 3.37 -1.68
N ILE A 63 -14.04 3.02 -2.76
CA ILE A 63 -14.52 3.13 -4.15
C ILE A 63 -15.04 1.80 -4.70
N LEU A 64 -15.06 0.76 -3.86
CA LEU A 64 -15.46 -0.59 -4.22
C LEU A 64 -16.97 -0.70 -4.35
N LYS A 65 -17.44 -1.43 -5.38
CA LYS A 65 -18.84 -1.81 -5.53
C LYS A 65 -19.01 -3.23 -4.98
N GLY A 66 -19.43 -3.35 -3.72
CA GLY A 66 -19.66 -4.65 -3.06
C GLY A 66 -19.18 -4.69 -1.61
N SER A 67 -19.44 -5.81 -0.93
CA SER A 67 -18.89 -6.07 0.40
C SER A 67 -17.47 -6.62 0.31
N ILE A 68 -16.61 -6.22 1.24
CA ILE A 68 -15.24 -6.74 1.33
C ILE A 68 -15.32 -8.18 1.85
N LYS A 69 -14.73 -9.13 1.13
CA LYS A 69 -14.63 -10.53 1.54
C LYS A 69 -13.41 -10.78 2.41
N ARG A 70 -12.26 -10.24 2.00
CA ARG A 70 -11.00 -10.33 2.73
C ARG A 70 -10.01 -9.28 2.26
N ILE A 71 -9.09 -8.93 3.16
CA ILE A 71 -7.90 -8.14 2.88
C ILE A 71 -6.70 -8.97 3.30
N TYR A 72 -5.69 -9.13 2.45
CA TYR A 72 -4.53 -9.97 2.76
C TYR A 72 -3.26 -9.52 2.06
N CYS A 73 -2.11 -9.84 2.66
CA CYS A 73 -0.80 -9.69 2.03
C CYS A 73 -0.63 -10.71 0.90
N GLY A 74 -0.32 -10.27 -0.31
CA GLY A 74 -0.14 -11.11 -1.48
C GLY A 74 1.11 -11.99 -1.38
N SER A 75 2.15 -11.51 -0.70
CA SER A 75 3.39 -12.27 -0.47
C SER A 75 3.19 -13.52 0.40
N SER A 76 2.34 -13.43 1.42
CA SER A 76 2.21 -14.44 2.48
C SER A 76 0.81 -15.03 2.60
N ASN A 77 -0.16 -14.53 1.82
CA ASN A 77 -1.58 -14.82 1.93
C ASN A 77 -2.15 -14.60 3.36
N ARG A 78 -1.47 -13.77 4.17
CA ARG A 78 -1.88 -13.46 5.54
C ARG A 78 -3.04 -12.47 5.54
N ASN A 79 -4.17 -12.87 6.12
CA ASN A 79 -5.31 -11.97 6.31
C ASN A 79 -4.96 -10.80 7.24
N LEU A 80 -5.46 -9.63 6.88
CA LEU A 80 -5.35 -8.39 7.63
C LEU A 80 -6.71 -8.01 8.18
N ASN A 81 -6.75 -7.68 9.46
CA ASN A 81 -7.91 -7.03 10.04
C ASN A 81 -8.07 -5.64 9.41
N TYR A 82 -9.33 -5.23 9.22
CA TYR A 82 -9.65 -3.93 8.70
C TYR A 82 -10.83 -3.31 9.44
N ARG A 83 -10.94 -1.99 9.33
CA ARG A 83 -12.07 -1.22 9.81
C ARG A 83 -12.47 -0.21 8.75
N ILE A 84 -13.76 0.10 8.68
CA ILE A 84 -14.26 1.16 7.81
C ILE A 84 -14.52 2.37 8.69
N GLU A 85 -13.85 3.48 8.42
CA GLU A 85 -14.05 4.74 9.13
C GLU A 85 -14.29 5.85 8.11
N LYS A 86 -15.43 6.54 8.25
CA LYS A 86 -15.91 7.52 7.27
C LYS A 86 -16.00 6.87 5.88
N ASN A 87 -15.15 7.29 4.94
CA ASN A 87 -15.11 6.80 3.56
C ASN A 87 -13.81 6.04 3.24
N TYR A 88 -13.11 5.52 4.25
CA TYR A 88 -11.84 4.81 4.08
C TYR A 88 -11.87 3.44 4.76
N ILE A 89 -11.34 2.45 4.05
CA ILE A 89 -11.05 1.10 4.54
C ILE A 89 -9.62 1.13 5.07
N TRP A 90 -9.48 1.01 6.39
CA TRP A 90 -8.20 1.04 7.09
C TRP A 90 -7.73 -0.36 7.43
N PHE A 91 -6.48 -0.67 7.11
CA PHE A 91 -5.80 -1.90 7.49
C PHE A 91 -4.31 -1.61 7.78
N THR A 92 -3.67 -2.50 8.53
CA THR A 92 -2.26 -2.36 8.91
C THR A 92 -1.45 -3.52 8.36
N ILE A 93 -0.38 -3.19 7.65
CA ILE A 93 0.60 -4.15 7.12
C ILE A 93 1.70 -4.29 8.18
N PRO A 94 1.90 -5.48 8.77
CA PRO A 94 2.80 -5.65 9.92
C PRO A 94 4.28 -5.50 9.56
N GLY A 95 4.65 -5.74 8.30
CA GLY A 95 6.02 -5.67 7.84
C GLY A 95 6.09 -5.55 6.31
N ILE A 96 6.91 -4.63 5.82
CA ILE A 96 7.25 -4.49 4.39
C ILE A 96 8.77 -4.37 4.30
N SER A 97 9.44 -5.37 3.73
CA SER A 97 10.89 -5.35 3.60
C SER A 97 11.36 -4.39 2.50
N SER A 98 10.63 -4.35 1.38
CA SER A 98 10.88 -3.41 0.28
C SER A 98 9.63 -3.24 -0.58
N TYR A 99 8.89 -4.33 -0.78
CA TYR A 99 7.68 -4.36 -1.60
C TYR A 99 6.63 -5.29 -1.00
N GLU A 100 5.37 -4.88 -1.04
CA GLU A 100 4.22 -5.71 -0.71
C GLU A 100 3.05 -5.37 -1.62
N ILE A 101 2.23 -6.37 -1.93
CA ILE A 101 0.93 -6.18 -2.57
C ILE A 101 -0.13 -6.56 -1.54
N VAL A 102 -0.99 -5.62 -1.14
CA VAL A 102 -2.19 -5.97 -0.38
C VAL A 102 -3.37 -6.15 -1.34
N VAL A 103 -4.04 -7.27 -1.24
CA VAL A 103 -5.24 -7.56 -2.04
C VAL A 103 -6.47 -7.26 -1.21
N VAL A 104 -7.35 -6.40 -1.71
CA VAL A 104 -8.68 -6.14 -1.16
C VAL A 104 -9.70 -6.80 -2.07
N GLU A 105 -10.27 -7.93 -1.64
CA GLU A 105 -11.26 -8.69 -2.43
C GLU A 105 -12.70 -8.32 -2.08
N THR A 106 -13.54 -8.29 -3.10
CA THR A 106 -14.99 -8.03 -3.04
C THR A 106 -15.81 -9.14 -3.67
#